data_AF-A0A6V7V9B9-F1
#
_entry.id   AF-A0A6V7V9B9-F1
#
_cell.length_a   1.000
_cell.length_b   1.000
_cell.length_c   1.000
_cell.angle_alpha   90.00
_cell.angle_beta   90.00
_cell.angle_gamma   90.00
#
_symmetry.space_group_name_H-M   'P 1'
#
loop_
_entity.id
_entity.type
_entity.pdbx_description
1 polymer ?
#
loop_
_entity_poly.entity_id
_entity_poly.type
_entity_poly.pdbx_seq_one_letter_code
_entity_poly.pdbx_strand_id
1 'polypeptide(L)'
;MLTKINILYPNVSLIELIERFFLTYLTWNNSIPVRINKNKKYKINENEGSSIIVLSPTYPEQNLTKQINKSTTKIIEKAMIEGLKEIREARNLSSEEINDFWKKFLEPNKISEI
;
A
#
# COMPACT_ATOMS: atom_id res chain seq x y z
N MET A 1 -1.07 4.19 5.85
CA MET A 1 -1.18 4.08 4.38
C MET A 1 -2.63 4.18 3.92
N LEU A 2 -3.51 3.23 4.26
CA LEU A 2 -4.94 3.25 3.84
C LEU A 2 -5.66 4.59 4.08
N THR A 3 -5.47 5.22 5.24
CA THR A 3 -6.04 6.56 5.53
C THR A 3 -5.68 7.61 4.49
N LYS A 4 -4.45 7.57 3.94
CA LYS A 4 -4.03 8.50 2.89
C LYS A 4 -4.81 8.29 1.61
N ILE A 5 -5.09 7.04 1.26
CA ILE A 5 -5.88 6.68 0.07
C ILE A 5 -7.32 7.13 0.25
N ASN A 6 -7.93 6.91 1.42
CA ASN A 6 -9.26 7.44 1.74
C ASN A 6 -9.35 8.96 1.61
N ILE A 7 -8.30 9.69 2.03
CA ILE A 7 -8.25 11.16 1.86
C ILE A 7 -8.15 11.56 0.39
N LEU A 8 -7.42 10.80 -0.43
CA LEU A 8 -7.25 11.09 -1.86
C LEU A 8 -8.48 10.71 -2.70
N TYR A 9 -9.23 9.68 -2.28
CA TYR A 9 -10.36 9.12 -2.99
C TYR A 9 -11.55 8.91 -2.04
N PRO A 10 -12.23 9.98 -1.58
CA PRO A 10 -13.23 9.88 -0.52
C PRO A 10 -14.55 9.21 -0.92
N ASN A 11 -14.88 9.15 -2.21
CA ASN A 11 -16.20 8.75 -2.73
C ASN A 11 -16.14 7.51 -3.64
N VAL A 12 -15.19 6.61 -3.43
CA VAL A 12 -15.04 5.38 -4.23
C VAL A 12 -15.57 4.17 -3.48
N SER A 13 -15.98 3.13 -4.21
CA SER A 13 -16.39 1.86 -3.62
C SER A 13 -15.20 1.17 -2.93
N LEU A 14 -15.46 0.17 -2.07
CA LEU A 14 -14.40 -0.57 -1.38
C LEU A 14 -13.41 -1.23 -2.37
N ILE A 15 -13.92 -1.87 -3.42
CA ILE A 15 -13.07 -2.54 -4.42
C ILE A 15 -12.20 -1.54 -5.18
N GLU A 16 -12.76 -0.38 -5.53
CA GLU A 16 -11.98 0.69 -6.15
C GLU A 16 -10.97 1.28 -5.15
N LEU A 17 -11.31 1.44 -3.88
CA LEU A 17 -10.39 1.93 -2.85
C LEU A 17 -9.17 1.00 -2.70
N ILE A 18 -9.39 -0.31 -2.74
CA ILE A 18 -8.32 -1.32 -2.69
C ILE A 18 -7.47 -1.27 -3.97
N GLU A 19 -8.09 -1.13 -5.16
CA GLU A 19 -7.35 -0.93 -6.40
C GLU A 19 -6.48 0.34 -6.33
N ARG A 20 -7.05 1.47 -5.87
CA ARG A 20 -6.33 2.73 -5.67
C ARG A 20 -5.21 2.60 -4.66
N PHE A 21 -5.38 1.78 -3.61
CA PHE A 21 -4.32 1.52 -2.64
C PHE A 21 -3.11 0.89 -3.30
N PHE A 22 -3.28 -0.22 -4.02
CA PHE A 22 -2.18 -0.89 -4.69
C PHE A 22 -1.53 -0.01 -5.76
N LEU A 23 -2.36 0.57 -6.64
CA LEU A 23 -1.86 1.41 -7.73
C LEU A 23 -1.06 2.61 -7.21
N THR A 24 -1.60 3.32 -6.22
CA THR A 24 -0.95 4.53 -5.68
C THR A 24 0.42 4.20 -5.09
N TYR A 25 0.55 3.09 -4.35
CA TYR A 25 1.81 2.74 -3.69
C TYR A 25 2.82 2.06 -4.60
N LEU A 26 2.38 1.35 -5.63
CA LEU A 26 3.27 0.82 -6.67
C LEU A 26 3.88 1.92 -7.54
N THR A 27 3.18 3.03 -7.75
CA THR A 27 3.68 4.17 -8.53
C THR A 27 4.12 5.35 -7.66
N TRP A 28 4.23 5.16 -6.34
CA TRP A 28 4.54 6.25 -5.43
C TRP A 28 6.01 6.66 -5.57
N ASN A 29 6.27 7.96 -5.58
CA ASN A 29 7.65 8.43 -5.52
C ASN A 29 8.18 8.25 -4.08
N ASN A 30 9.09 7.29 -3.89
CA ASN A 30 9.69 6.96 -2.58
C ASN A 30 10.46 8.13 -1.95
N SER A 31 10.87 9.14 -2.73
CA SER A 31 11.44 10.38 -2.19
C SER A 31 10.42 11.25 -1.44
N ILE A 32 9.12 10.95 -1.56
CA ILE A 32 8.04 11.67 -0.89
C ILE A 32 7.47 10.79 0.23
N PRO A 33 7.54 11.19 1.50
CA PRO A 33 7.01 10.40 2.58
C PRO A 33 5.48 10.44 2.58
N VAL A 34 4.87 9.30 2.89
CA VAL A 34 3.44 9.16 3.08
C VAL A 34 3.06 9.83 4.40
N ARG A 35 2.39 10.98 4.30
CA ARG A 35 1.89 11.78 5.43
C ARG A 35 0.38 11.99 5.36
N ILE A 36 -0.27 11.89 6.51
CA ILE A 36 -1.68 12.28 6.68
C ILE A 36 -1.78 13.80 6.84
N ASN A 37 -0.92 14.40 7.67
CA ASN A 37 -0.91 15.82 7.98
C ASN A 37 0.12 16.60 7.14
N LYS A 38 -0.09 17.92 6.98
CA LYS A 38 0.78 18.80 6.18
C LYS A 38 2.09 19.21 6.88
N ASN A 39 2.39 18.67 8.07
CA ASN A 39 3.58 19.05 8.82
C ASN A 39 4.84 18.62 8.05
N LYS A 40 5.72 19.57 7.73
CA LYS A 40 6.93 19.35 6.89
C LYS A 40 8.23 19.29 7.71
N LYS A 41 8.15 18.92 9.00
CA LYS A 41 9.33 19.00 9.88
C LYS A 41 10.24 17.77 9.83
N TYR A 42 9.77 16.63 9.32
CA TYR A 42 10.62 15.45 9.14
C TYR A 42 11.61 15.64 7.98
N LYS A 43 12.90 15.59 8.29
CA LYS A 43 14.00 15.55 7.31
C LYS A 43 14.22 14.09 6.89
N ILE A 44 14.16 13.84 5.58
CA ILE A 44 14.47 12.52 5.01
C ILE A 44 16.00 12.39 4.98
N ASN A 45 16.51 11.30 5.53
CA ASN A 45 17.94 11.01 5.41
C ASN A 45 18.20 10.41 4.02
N GLU A 46 19.28 10.83 3.35
CA GLU A 46 19.63 10.35 2.00
C GLU A 46 19.78 8.82 1.90
N ASN A 47 20.10 8.17 3.03
CA ASN A 47 20.22 6.71 3.16
C ASN A 47 18.87 5.96 3.10
N GLU A 48 17.72 6.64 3.16
CA GLU A 48 16.38 6.03 3.09
C GLU A 48 15.86 5.86 1.64
N GLY A 49 16.67 6.19 0.62
CA GLY A 49 16.24 6.46 -0.75
C GLY A 49 15.65 5.32 -1.59
N SER A 50 15.35 4.14 -1.03
CA SER A 50 14.81 3.00 -1.80
C SER A 50 13.54 2.35 -1.23
N SER A 51 13.02 2.83 -0.10
CA SER A 51 11.80 2.28 0.50
C SER A 51 10.73 3.36 0.70
N ILE A 52 9.47 2.94 0.72
CA ILE A 52 8.35 3.82 1.06
C ILE A 52 8.52 4.27 2.52
N ILE A 53 8.59 5.58 2.74
CA ILE A 53 8.61 6.18 4.08
C ILE A 53 7.18 6.48 4.51
N VAL A 54 6.75 5.93 5.64
CA VAL A 54 5.44 6.24 6.25
C VAL A 54 5.65 6.91 7.59
N LEU A 55 5.09 8.11 7.74
CA LEU A 55 5.25 8.87 8.98
C LEU A 55 4.03 8.77 9.90
N SER A 56 4.27 8.74 11.21
CA SER A 56 3.22 8.91 12.22
C SER A 56 2.56 10.29 12.07
N PRO A 57 1.25 10.41 12.37
CA PRO A 57 0.53 11.68 12.24
C PRO A 57 0.78 12.66 13.40
N THR A 58 1.27 12.15 14.54
CA THR A 58 1.52 12.91 15.77
C THR A 58 2.92 13.53 15.80
N TYR A 59 3.05 14.65 16.51
CA TYR A 59 4.34 15.30 16.71
C TYR A 59 5.05 14.73 17.95
N PRO A 60 6.37 14.47 17.90
CA PRO A 60 7.21 14.49 16.70
C PRO A 60 6.91 13.32 15.75
N GLU A 61 6.96 13.59 14.44
CA GLU A 61 6.74 12.55 13.41
C GLU A 61 7.84 11.48 13.48
N GLN A 62 7.46 10.21 13.33
CA GLN A 62 8.38 9.07 13.33
C GLN A 62 8.23 8.25 12.05
N ASN A 63 9.35 7.77 11.50
CA ASN A 63 9.33 6.82 10.38
C ASN A 63 8.92 5.41 10.87
N LEU A 64 7.71 5.01 10.49
CA LEU A 64 7.10 3.73 10.85
C LEU A 64 7.64 2.57 9.99
N THR A 65 8.32 2.86 8.88
CA THR A 65 8.91 1.88 7.98
C THR A 65 10.44 1.81 8.07
N LYS A 66 11.03 2.33 9.15
CA LYS A 66 12.49 2.38 9.37
C LYS A 66 13.22 1.03 9.26
N GLN A 67 12.53 -0.09 9.44
CA GLN A 67 13.11 -1.44 9.37
C GLN A 67 13.01 -2.07 7.98
N ILE A 68 12.30 -1.44 7.04
CA ILE A 68 12.14 -1.95 5.68
C ILE A 68 13.44 -1.72 4.91
N ASN A 69 14.08 -2.82 4.51
CA ASN A 69 15.25 -2.82 3.65
C ASN A 69 14.87 -3.13 2.19
N LYS A 70 15.84 -3.05 1.27
CA LYS A 70 15.64 -3.29 -0.16
C LYS A 70 15.05 -4.68 -0.47
N SER A 71 15.40 -5.72 0.28
CA SER A 71 14.81 -7.05 0.10
C SER A 71 13.33 -7.03 0.47
N THR A 72 13.00 -6.54 1.68
CA THR A 72 11.62 -6.40 2.15
C THR A 72 10.78 -5.55 1.20
N THR A 73 11.32 -4.46 0.64
CA THR A 73 10.65 -3.66 -0.39
C THR A 73 10.24 -4.49 -1.59
N LYS A 74 11.13 -5.34 -2.12
CA LYS A 74 10.79 -6.22 -3.26
C LYS A 74 9.68 -7.22 -2.94
N ILE A 75 9.65 -7.74 -1.70
CA ILE A 75 8.57 -8.64 -1.25
C ILE A 75 7.24 -7.89 -1.25
N ILE A 76 7.23 -6.70 -0.68
CA ILE A 76 6.04 -5.85 -0.61
C ILE A 76 5.57 -5.46 -2.01
N GLU A 77 6.48 -5.06 -2.91
CA GLU A 77 6.16 -4.72 -4.30
C GLU A 77 5.56 -5.91 -5.05
N LYS A 78 6.15 -7.11 -4.92
CA LYS A 78 5.61 -8.34 -5.52
C LYS A 78 4.20 -8.63 -5.02
N ALA A 79 3.98 -8.58 -3.70
CA ALA A 79 2.67 -8.80 -3.10
C ALA A 79 1.63 -7.74 -3.55
N MET A 80 2.05 -6.48 -3.68
CA MET A 80 1.17 -5.41 -4.19
C MET A 80 0.81 -5.60 -5.67
N ILE A 81 1.75 -6.07 -6.50
CA ILE A 81 1.49 -6.38 -7.92
C ILE A 81 0.49 -7.54 -8.06
N GLU A 82 0.69 -8.60 -7.28
CA GLU A 82 -0.20 -9.77 -7.25
C GLU A 82 -1.61 -9.34 -6.79
N GLY A 83 -1.71 -8.62 -5.67
CA GLY A 83 -2.98 -8.09 -5.18
C GLY A 83 -3.69 -7.16 -6.15
N LEU A 84 -2.95 -6.31 -6.89
CA LEU A 84 -3.53 -5.44 -7.91
C LEU A 84 -4.15 -6.23 -9.07
N LYS A 85 -3.49 -7.30 -9.52
CA LYS A 85 -4.01 -8.16 -10.60
C LYS A 85 -5.32 -8.83 -10.16
N GLU A 86 -5.31 -9.45 -8.99
CA GLU A 86 -6.50 -10.15 -8.45
C GLU A 86 -7.69 -9.20 -8.26
N ILE A 87 -7.48 -8.01 -7.72
CA ILE A 87 -8.56 -7.03 -7.52
C ILE A 87 -9.12 -6.51 -8.85
N ARG A 88 -8.29 -6.37 -9.89
CA ARG A 88 -8.77 -5.98 -11.23
C ARG A 88 -9.60 -7.06 -11.88
N GLU A 89 -9.25 -8.32 -11.68
CA GLU A 89 -10.06 -9.46 -12.12
C GLU A 89 -11.39 -9.49 -11.37
N ALA A 90 -11.36 -9.22 -10.06
CA ALA A 90 -12.56 -9.20 -9.21
C ALA A 90 -13.61 -8.15 -9.62
N ARG A 91 -13.22 -7.09 -10.33
CA ARG A 91 -14.16 -6.07 -10.82
C ARG A 91 -15.19 -6.59 -11.82
N ASN A 92 -14.89 -7.70 -12.48
CA ASN A 92 -15.76 -8.30 -13.50
C ASN A 92 -16.56 -9.50 -12.97
N LEU A 93 -16.42 -9.83 -11.68
CA LEU A 93 -17.12 -10.96 -11.07
C LEU A 93 -18.60 -10.63 -10.80
N SER A 94 -19.43 -11.66 -10.86
CA SER A 94 -20.80 -11.57 -10.40
C SER A 94 -20.88 -11.47 -8.87
N SER A 95 -22.04 -11.04 -8.35
CA SER A 95 -22.29 -10.94 -6.91
C SER A 95 -22.16 -12.27 -6.17
N GLU A 96 -22.36 -13.40 -6.83
CA GLU A 96 -22.25 -14.73 -6.23
C GLU A 96 -20.79 -15.15 -6.06
N GLU A 97 -19.96 -14.86 -7.08
CA GLU A 97 -18.53 -15.21 -7.11
C GLU A 97 -17.68 -14.34 -6.17
N ILE A 98 -18.16 -13.13 -5.82
CA ILE A 98 -17.38 -12.17 -5.04
C ILE A 98 -17.07 -12.66 -3.62
N ASN A 99 -17.97 -13.45 -3.02
CA ASN A 99 -17.76 -13.98 -1.67
C ASN A 99 -16.65 -15.02 -1.63
N ASP A 100 -16.61 -15.89 -2.62
CA ASP A 100 -15.56 -16.92 -2.73
C ASP A 100 -14.22 -16.30 -3.13
N PHE A 101 -14.25 -15.25 -3.97
CA PHE A 101 -13.07 -14.42 -4.22
C PHE A 101 -12.49 -13.86 -2.92
N TRP A 102 -13.29 -13.23 -2.06
CA TRP A 102 -12.78 -12.64 -0.82
C TRP A 102 -12.22 -13.68 0.15
N LYS A 103 -12.82 -14.88 0.23
CA LYS A 103 -12.24 -15.98 1.02
C LYS A 103 -10.84 -16.31 0.53
N LYS A 104 -10.70 -16.55 -0.78
CA LYS A 104 -9.41 -16.90 -1.41
C LYS A 104 -8.39 -15.76 -1.30
N PHE A 105 -8.79 -14.52 -1.56
CA PHE A 105 -7.91 -13.35 -1.50
C PHE A 105 -7.30 -13.13 -0.11
N LEU A 106 -8.03 -13.50 0.94
CA LEU A 106 -7.59 -13.39 2.33
C LEU A 106 -6.85 -14.63 2.84
N GLU A 107 -6.75 -15.71 2.04
CA GLU A 107 -5.97 -16.88 2.42
C GLU A 107 -4.48 -16.54 2.49
N PRO A 108 -3.75 -17.03 3.51
CA PRO A 108 -2.33 -16.80 3.61
C PRO A 108 -1.61 -17.47 2.44
N ASN A 109 -1.11 -16.67 1.50
CA ASN A 109 -0.24 -17.18 0.46
C ASN A 109 1.08 -17.65 1.09
N LYS A 110 1.48 -18.89 0.78
CA LYS A 110 2.87 -19.32 0.99
C LYS A 110 3.72 -18.49 0.03
N ILE A 111 4.35 -17.44 0.53
CA ILE A 111 5.33 -16.67 -0.24
C ILE A 111 6.42 -17.68 -0.62
N SER A 112 6.44 -18.09 -1.89
CA SER A 112 7.48 -18.96 -2.42
C SER A 112 8.83 -18.28 -2.23
N GLU A 113 9.83 -19.07 -1.83
CA GLU A 113 11.17 -18.62 -1.43
C GLU A 113 11.73 -17.59 -2.43
N ILE A 114 12.24 -16.49 -1.88
CA ILE A 114 12.89 -15.38 -2.59
C ILE A 114 14.39 -15.59 -2.58
#